data_AF-A0A814KTF6-F1
#
_entry.id   AF-A0A814KTF6-F1
#
_cell.length_a   1.000
_cell.length_b   1.000
_cell.length_c   1.000
_cell.angle_alpha   90.00
_cell.angle_beta   90.00
_cell.angle_gamma   90.00
#
_symmetry.space_group_name_H-M   'P 1'
#
loop_
_entity.id
_entity.type
_entity.pdbx_description
1 polymer ?
#
loop_
_entity_poly.entity_id
_entity_poly.type
_entity_poly.pdbx_seq_one_letter_code
_entity_poly.pdbx_strand_id
1 'polypeptide(L)'
;MISIVNCNTESLESRNAMFMWFQLFIEVLFRMHHKTNARQELIDVCKEQYQNNSEELSIINEFEKTYKTKNAIWWYTRECCLYRILNKALRNQNFDLLFALRFFITDLSNQLRKEYEQYLRKMPTRDIIRVYRGQAIDLNELKLIQSSIGEFISMNSFLSTSLEYKTALSFLQSIKPNNEIDRILFEIDIDPRQKTVPFCKIDRLSYIASENEVLIMLGALFRIESIHEDKEKKLWIAHITLASEDDFYLKETFAHMKDKIGDETNLHSLGKILTEMGEYKQAQKCYKRMIYESQLDESIGYSGLGWADHWLNQYDESLSNLHKSLSLLNELGLDICEEKGRLHSSIGLVYWRKKLYSEALENLNTALKIQQATLPPEHPDILATYNRFAITYSAMNEVDLALEYYNKCLNIRLATLPHNHPDIATSYNNIGWLYHEKIGDYVKALDFFQKSLAICRKILPPTHRDIIRTEQNIRKVNEKLQNKSQT
;
A
#
# COMPACT_ATOMS: atom_id res chain seq x y z
N MET A 1 -2.41 16.48 -2.85
CA MET A 1 -3.09 15.25 -2.45
C MET A 1 -2.69 14.97 -1.03
N ILE A 2 -3.67 15.07 -0.14
CA ILE A 2 -3.51 14.83 1.29
C ILE A 2 -4.15 13.48 1.57
N SER A 3 -3.43 12.61 2.27
CA SER A 3 -3.99 11.35 2.75
C SER A 3 -4.35 11.53 4.21
N ILE A 4 -5.63 11.42 4.56
CA ILE A 4 -6.02 11.33 5.97
C ILE A 4 -5.78 9.92 6.45
N VAL A 5 -5.09 9.81 7.57
CA VAL A 5 -4.75 8.58 8.27
C VAL A 5 -5.52 8.59 9.58
N ASN A 6 -6.60 7.83 9.62
CA ASN A 6 -7.41 7.69 10.84
C ASN A 6 -6.81 6.59 11.73
N CYS A 7 -6.48 6.91 12.98
CA CYS A 7 -6.10 5.95 14.02
C CYS A 7 -7.33 5.42 14.76
N ASN A 8 -8.40 6.21 14.88
CA ASN A 8 -9.68 5.71 15.41
C ASN A 8 -10.51 5.14 14.28
N THR A 9 -10.20 3.91 13.90
CA THR A 9 -11.09 2.87 13.37
C THR A 9 -10.19 1.79 12.80
N GLU A 10 -10.54 0.52 13.04
CA GLU A 10 -9.92 -0.66 12.44
C GLU A 10 -10.22 -0.72 10.91
N SER A 11 -10.13 0.41 10.21
CA SER A 11 -10.38 0.54 8.77
C SER A 11 -9.07 0.29 8.03
N LEU A 12 -8.78 -0.99 7.80
CA LEU A 12 -7.66 -1.40 6.97
C LEU A 12 -7.96 -1.32 5.46
N GLU A 13 -9.15 -0.89 5.02
CA GLU A 13 -9.64 -1.36 3.72
C GLU A 13 -9.88 -0.37 2.59
N SER A 14 -9.33 0.86 2.63
CA SER A 14 -9.09 1.49 1.32
C SER A 14 -8.03 2.59 1.34
N ARG A 15 -8.14 3.59 2.21
CA ARG A 15 -7.22 4.74 2.20
C ARG A 15 -6.02 4.56 3.12
N ASN A 16 -6.23 4.06 4.34
CA ASN A 16 -5.13 3.79 5.28
C ASN A 16 -4.19 2.70 4.75
N ALA A 17 -4.72 1.58 4.24
CA ALA A 17 -3.87 0.55 3.64
C ALA A 17 -3.16 1.02 2.37
N MET A 18 -3.84 1.73 1.47
CA MET A 18 -3.17 2.26 0.27
C MET A 18 -2.03 3.22 0.65
N PHE A 19 -2.24 4.08 1.66
CA PHE A 19 -1.17 4.92 2.20
C PHE A 19 -0.02 4.09 2.77
N MET A 20 -0.30 3.10 3.63
CA MET A 20 0.73 2.25 4.25
C MET A 20 1.50 1.42 3.22
N TRP A 21 0.81 0.82 2.24
CA TRP A 21 1.44 0.12 1.12
C TRP A 21 2.30 1.06 0.28
N PHE A 22 1.85 2.29 0.04
CA PHE A 22 2.65 3.28 -0.67
C PHE A 22 3.90 3.70 0.13
N GLN A 23 3.79 3.83 1.46
CA GLN A 23 4.95 4.08 2.32
C GLN A 23 5.95 2.92 2.26
N LEU A 24 5.48 1.67 2.32
CA LEU A 24 6.33 0.48 2.14
C LEU A 24 6.97 0.46 0.75
N PHE A 25 6.24 0.83 -0.30
CA PHE A 25 6.78 0.94 -1.66
C PHE A 25 7.96 1.92 -1.71
N ILE A 26 7.79 3.10 -1.12
CA ILE A 26 8.84 4.12 -1.02
C ILE A 26 10.02 3.63 -0.17
N GLU A 27 9.76 2.95 0.95
CA GLU A 27 10.81 2.41 1.82
C GLU A 27 11.64 1.34 1.10
N VAL A 28 11.00 0.44 0.37
CA VAL A 28 11.71 -0.55 -0.46
C VAL A 28 12.55 0.18 -1.52
N LEU A 29 11.98 1.16 -2.24
CA LEU A 29 12.72 1.95 -3.23
C LEU A 29 13.98 2.63 -2.64
N PHE A 30 13.91 3.14 -1.41
CA PHE A 30 15.07 3.76 -0.74
C PHE A 30 16.21 2.79 -0.49
N ARG A 31 15.87 1.53 -0.19
CA ARG A 31 16.85 0.51 0.20
C ARG A 31 17.39 -0.27 -0.99
N MET A 32 16.71 -0.22 -2.15
CA MET A 32 17.19 -0.87 -3.36
C MET A 32 18.58 -0.37 -3.75
N HIS A 33 19.51 -1.30 -3.97
CA HIS A 33 20.81 -0.96 -4.55
C HIS A 33 20.65 -0.54 -6.01
N HIS A 34 21.05 0.68 -6.32
CA HIS A 34 20.95 1.24 -7.66
C HIS A 34 22.10 0.72 -8.53
N LYS A 35 21.78 -0.08 -9.56
CA LYS A 35 22.73 -0.38 -10.65
C LYS A 35 23.17 0.94 -11.32
N THR A 36 24.36 0.95 -11.91
CA THR A 36 24.99 2.11 -12.56
C THR A 36 24.09 2.82 -13.58
N ASN A 37 23.09 2.13 -14.14
CA ASN A 37 22.20 2.63 -15.19
C ASN A 37 20.97 3.41 -14.66
N ALA A 38 20.69 3.43 -13.36
CA ALA A 38 19.49 4.11 -12.82
C ALA A 38 19.46 5.61 -13.14
N ARG A 39 20.64 6.24 -13.17
CA ARG A 39 20.77 7.66 -13.53
C ARG A 39 20.43 7.90 -15.00
N GLN A 40 20.90 7.04 -15.89
CA GLN A 40 20.62 7.15 -17.32
C GLN A 40 19.13 6.94 -17.61
N GLU A 41 18.51 5.97 -16.95
CA GLU A 41 17.08 5.70 -17.05
C GLU A 41 16.23 6.95 -16.73
N LEU A 42 16.57 7.69 -15.67
CA LEU A 42 15.89 8.96 -15.37
C LEU A 42 16.14 10.02 -16.44
N ILE A 43 17.39 10.16 -16.89
CA ILE A 43 17.77 11.16 -17.90
C ILE A 43 16.99 10.92 -19.20
N ASP A 44 16.88 9.66 -19.63
CA ASP A 44 16.16 9.28 -20.84
C ASP A 44 14.67 9.61 -20.73
N VAL A 45 14.04 9.27 -19.59
CA VAL A 45 12.63 9.63 -19.31
C VAL A 45 12.44 11.15 -19.31
N CYS A 46 13.36 11.91 -18.71
CA CYS A 46 13.29 13.36 -18.70
C CYS A 46 13.44 13.95 -20.12
N LYS A 47 14.39 13.45 -20.91
CA LYS A 47 14.63 13.92 -22.30
C LYS A 47 13.43 13.63 -23.20
N GLU A 48 12.82 12.46 -23.07
CA GLU A 48 11.61 12.10 -23.82
C GLU A 48 10.43 13.00 -23.44
N GLN A 49 10.17 13.19 -22.14
CA GLN A 49 9.07 14.01 -21.66
C GLN A 49 9.19 15.49 -22.06
N TYR A 50 10.43 16.01 -22.14
CA TYR A 50 10.72 17.41 -22.44
C TYR A 50 11.38 17.62 -23.81
N GLN A 51 11.21 16.71 -24.76
CA GLN A 51 11.83 16.76 -26.09
C GLN A 51 11.59 18.08 -26.85
N ASN A 52 10.48 18.77 -26.57
CA ASN A 52 10.10 20.03 -27.21
C ASN A 52 10.41 21.28 -26.37
N ASN A 53 11.11 21.14 -25.23
CA ASN A 53 11.45 22.25 -24.34
C ASN A 53 12.97 22.39 -24.23
N SER A 54 13.55 23.32 -24.99
CA SER A 54 15.00 23.55 -25.05
C SER A 54 15.62 23.99 -23.73
N GLU A 55 14.88 24.75 -22.92
CA GLU A 55 15.33 25.19 -21.60
C GLU A 55 15.47 24.00 -20.64
N GLU A 56 14.46 23.14 -20.58
CA GLU A 56 14.50 21.95 -19.73
C GLU A 56 15.55 20.94 -20.19
N LEU A 57 15.70 20.74 -21.51
CA LEU A 57 16.78 19.90 -22.04
C LEU A 57 18.17 20.40 -21.65
N SER A 58 18.39 21.72 -21.61
CA SER A 58 19.63 22.31 -21.12
C SER A 58 19.89 21.93 -19.65
N ILE A 59 18.86 22.05 -18.80
CA ILE A 59 18.95 21.70 -17.38
C ILE A 59 19.21 20.21 -17.17
N ILE A 60 18.55 19.34 -17.95
CA ILE A 60 18.76 17.88 -17.91
C ILE A 60 20.21 17.53 -18.31
N ASN A 61 20.75 18.17 -19.34
CA ASN A 61 22.14 17.98 -19.77
C ASN A 61 23.14 18.48 -18.71
N GLU A 62 22.81 19.55 -17.99
CA GLU A 62 23.60 20.03 -16.86
C GLU A 62 23.56 19.00 -15.72
N PHE A 63 22.38 18.51 -15.36
CA PHE A 63 22.19 17.46 -14.35
C PHE A 63 22.99 16.20 -14.67
N GLU A 64 22.97 15.76 -15.93
CA GLU A 64 23.75 14.62 -16.43
C GLU A 64 25.27 14.81 -16.23
N LYS A 65 25.78 16.04 -16.28
CA LYS A 65 27.22 16.33 -16.13
C LYS A 65 27.63 16.60 -14.68
N THR A 66 26.79 17.27 -13.89
CA THR A 66 27.23 17.89 -12.62
C THR A 66 26.61 17.27 -11.36
N TYR A 67 25.57 16.45 -11.48
CA TYR A 67 24.90 15.84 -10.32
C TYR A 67 25.85 14.98 -9.47
N LYS A 68 25.71 15.10 -8.15
CA LYS A 68 26.43 14.34 -7.12
C LYS A 68 25.45 13.96 -6.00
N THR A 69 25.60 12.79 -5.39
CA THR A 69 24.70 12.35 -4.30
C THR A 69 24.52 13.39 -3.18
N LYS A 70 25.58 14.16 -2.88
CA LYS A 70 25.58 15.22 -1.86
C LYS A 70 24.88 16.53 -2.24
N ASN A 71 24.41 16.70 -3.48
CA ASN A 71 23.72 17.91 -3.95
C ASN A 71 22.28 17.65 -4.41
N ALA A 72 21.67 16.55 -3.93
CA ALA A 72 20.29 16.20 -4.25
C ALA A 72 19.28 17.27 -3.80
N ILE A 73 19.41 17.82 -2.59
CA ILE A 73 18.53 18.91 -2.10
C ILE A 73 18.60 20.12 -3.02
N TRP A 74 19.80 20.53 -3.44
CA TRP A 74 19.99 21.67 -4.36
C TRP A 74 19.23 21.46 -5.67
N TRP A 75 19.33 20.26 -6.26
CA TRP A 75 18.60 19.90 -7.47
C TRP A 75 17.10 19.78 -7.26
N TYR A 76 16.67 19.35 -6.07
CA TYR A 76 15.24 19.30 -5.71
C TYR A 76 14.64 20.71 -5.60
N THR A 77 15.38 21.67 -5.06
CA THR A 77 14.91 23.05 -4.86
C THR A 77 15.05 23.95 -6.09
N ARG A 78 15.73 23.48 -7.15
CA ARG A 78 15.82 24.22 -8.41
C ARG A 78 14.48 24.16 -9.13
N GLU A 79 13.99 25.29 -9.64
CA GLU A 79 12.84 25.33 -10.55
C GLU A 79 13.19 24.63 -11.88
N CYS A 80 13.08 23.31 -11.90
CA CYS A 80 13.42 22.46 -13.03
C CYS A 80 12.42 21.31 -13.17
N CYS A 81 12.55 20.55 -14.25
CA CYS A 81 11.75 19.36 -14.48
C CYS A 81 11.80 18.37 -13.31
N LEU A 82 12.93 18.18 -12.61
CA LEU A 82 13.08 17.15 -11.59
C LEU A 82 12.13 17.33 -10.40
N TYR A 83 12.05 18.55 -9.85
CA TYR A 83 11.10 18.88 -8.80
C TYR A 83 9.65 18.61 -9.23
N ARG A 84 9.30 19.07 -10.44
CA ARG A 84 7.93 18.96 -10.98
C ARG A 84 7.55 17.50 -11.26
N ILE A 85 8.46 16.75 -11.88
CA ILE A 85 8.32 15.33 -12.18
C ILE A 85 8.15 14.55 -10.87
N LEU A 86 9.05 14.72 -9.90
CA LEU A 86 9.00 13.97 -8.64
C LEU A 86 7.70 14.24 -7.88
N ASN A 87 7.33 15.51 -7.69
CA ASN A 87 6.09 15.84 -6.98
C ASN A 87 4.84 15.40 -7.73
N LYS A 88 4.85 15.42 -9.07
CA LYS A 88 3.76 14.87 -9.90
C LYS A 88 3.70 13.35 -9.77
N ALA A 89 4.84 12.66 -9.77
CA ALA A 89 4.93 11.21 -9.63
C ALA A 89 4.40 10.75 -8.29
N LEU A 90 4.81 11.39 -7.19
CA LEU A 90 4.33 11.08 -5.84
C LEU A 90 2.83 11.37 -5.69
N ARG A 91 2.37 12.51 -6.21
CA ARG A 91 0.94 12.89 -6.15
C ARG A 91 0.04 11.92 -6.90
N ASN A 92 0.48 11.46 -8.06
CA ASN A 92 -0.32 10.60 -8.93
C ASN A 92 -0.01 9.11 -8.74
N GLN A 93 0.85 8.76 -7.77
CA GLN A 93 1.37 7.40 -7.57
C GLN A 93 1.87 6.77 -8.89
N ASN A 94 2.61 7.54 -9.68
CA ASN A 94 3.16 7.04 -10.94
C ASN A 94 4.38 6.16 -10.66
N PHE A 95 4.14 4.86 -10.47
CA PHE A 95 5.16 3.88 -10.08
C PHE A 95 6.31 3.75 -11.08
N ASP A 96 6.04 3.85 -12.39
CA ASP A 96 7.09 3.80 -13.42
C ASP A 96 8.07 4.97 -13.24
N LEU A 97 7.53 6.18 -13.03
CA LEU A 97 8.33 7.38 -12.84
C LEU A 97 9.02 7.41 -11.48
N LEU A 98 8.36 6.95 -10.42
CA LEU A 98 8.97 6.79 -9.09
C LEU A 98 10.11 5.78 -9.13
N PHE A 99 9.95 4.71 -9.89
CA PHE A 99 11.02 3.75 -10.11
C PHE A 99 12.18 4.39 -10.89
N ALA A 100 11.94 5.18 -11.94
CA ALA A 100 13.02 5.92 -12.63
C ALA A 100 13.73 6.91 -11.69
N LEU A 101 12.98 7.57 -10.80
CA LEU A 101 13.49 8.53 -9.81
C LEU A 101 14.14 7.88 -8.58
N ARG A 102 14.16 6.55 -8.46
CA ARG A 102 14.57 5.83 -7.24
C ARG A 102 15.92 6.26 -6.68
N PHE A 103 16.92 6.49 -7.53
CA PHE A 103 18.25 6.89 -7.06
C PHE A 103 18.22 8.31 -6.49
N PHE A 104 17.51 9.23 -7.15
CA PHE A 104 17.40 10.63 -6.73
C PHE A 104 16.61 10.75 -5.43
N ILE A 105 15.50 10.00 -5.33
CA ILE A 105 14.69 9.87 -4.11
C ILE A 105 15.54 9.33 -2.95
N THR A 106 16.40 8.35 -3.21
CA THR A 106 17.33 7.78 -2.22
C THR A 106 18.39 8.78 -1.78
N ASP A 107 19.07 9.44 -2.72
CA ASP A 107 20.09 10.44 -2.44
C ASP A 107 19.52 11.64 -1.67
N LEU A 108 18.35 12.14 -2.07
CA LEU A 108 17.64 13.23 -1.41
C LEU A 108 17.34 12.87 0.05
N SER A 109 16.84 11.65 0.29
CA SER A 109 16.54 11.17 1.63
C SER A 109 17.78 10.97 2.49
N ASN A 110 18.85 10.41 1.92
CA ASN A 110 20.12 10.22 2.62
C ASN A 110 20.78 11.56 2.97
N GLN A 111 20.75 12.53 2.06
CA GLN A 111 21.23 13.88 2.35
C GLN A 111 20.39 14.52 3.46
N LEU A 112 19.06 14.45 3.38
CA LEU A 112 18.16 15.00 4.39
C LEU A 112 18.40 14.40 5.78
N ARG A 113 18.55 13.07 5.89
CA ARG A 113 18.90 12.38 7.15
C ARG A 113 20.24 12.86 7.71
N LYS A 114 21.26 12.95 6.86
CA LYS A 114 22.59 13.39 7.28
C LYS A 114 22.58 14.83 7.81
N GLU A 115 21.82 15.71 7.19
CA GLU A 115 21.69 17.10 7.64
C GLU A 115 20.86 17.20 8.92
N TYR A 116 19.79 16.40 9.04
CA TYR A 116 19.01 16.27 10.27
C TYR A 116 19.86 15.77 11.45
N GLU A 117 20.69 14.74 11.26
CA GLU A 117 21.60 14.24 12.29
C GLU A 117 22.61 15.30 12.74
N GLN A 118 23.17 16.07 11.79
CA GLN A 118 24.06 17.18 12.09
C GLN A 118 23.33 18.29 12.85
N TYR A 119 22.08 18.58 12.47
CA TYR A 119 21.22 19.54 13.15
C TYR A 119 20.97 19.13 14.60
N LEU A 120 20.57 17.87 14.84
CA LEU A 120 20.36 17.32 16.18
C LEU A 120 21.59 17.41 17.08
N ARG A 121 22.80 17.18 16.54
CA ARG A 121 24.06 17.28 17.30
C ARG A 121 24.40 18.70 17.75
N LYS A 122 23.89 19.72 17.05
CA LYS A 122 24.23 21.13 17.25
C LYS A 122 23.16 21.90 18.04
N MET A 123 22.04 21.28 18.42
CA MET A 123 20.90 22.03 18.97
C MET A 123 21.21 22.68 20.33
N PRO A 124 21.03 24.01 20.46
CA PRO A 124 21.19 24.71 21.72
C PRO A 124 19.87 24.91 22.52
N THR A 125 18.67 24.72 21.95
CA THR A 125 17.40 25.06 22.61
C THR A 125 16.26 24.06 22.40
N ARG A 126 15.31 24.05 23.35
CA ARG A 126 14.16 23.13 23.48
C ARG A 126 12.89 23.64 22.74
N ASP A 127 13.04 24.59 21.82
CA ASP A 127 11.90 25.35 21.30
C ASP A 127 11.24 24.69 20.09
N ILE A 128 9.92 24.76 20.03
CA ILE A 128 9.10 24.30 18.91
C ILE A 128 9.40 25.18 17.70
N ILE A 129 9.63 24.56 16.54
CA ILE A 129 9.83 25.26 15.27
C ILE A 129 8.49 25.34 14.56
N ARG A 130 8.01 26.56 14.30
CA ARG A 130 6.80 26.78 13.49
C ARG A 130 7.15 27.10 12.04
N VAL A 131 6.55 26.37 11.11
CA VAL A 131 6.68 26.57 9.66
C VAL A 131 5.31 26.68 9.01
N TYR A 132 5.27 27.25 7.81
CA TYR A 132 4.05 27.65 7.11
C TYR A 132 4.04 27.08 5.70
N ARG A 133 2.87 26.61 5.26
CA ARG A 133 2.67 26.15 3.88
C ARG A 133 1.31 26.57 3.36
N GLY A 134 1.32 27.40 2.31
CA GLY A 134 0.13 27.72 1.54
C GLY A 134 -0.12 26.67 0.46
N GLN A 135 -1.36 26.21 0.30
CA GLN A 135 -1.74 25.38 -0.84
C GLN A 135 -3.18 25.56 -1.28
N ALA A 136 -3.43 25.17 -2.53
CA ALA A 136 -4.77 24.92 -3.04
C ALA A 136 -5.29 23.60 -2.45
N ILE A 137 -6.57 23.54 -2.10
CA ILE A 137 -7.21 22.33 -1.56
C ILE A 137 -8.56 22.07 -2.22
N ASP A 138 -8.83 20.82 -2.55
CA ASP A 138 -10.15 20.39 -3.03
C ASP A 138 -11.19 20.49 -1.91
N LEU A 139 -12.42 20.92 -2.22
CA LEU A 139 -13.46 21.10 -1.21
C LEU A 139 -13.84 19.79 -0.50
N ASN A 140 -13.69 18.63 -1.13
CA ASN A 140 -13.91 17.34 -0.47
C ASN A 140 -12.74 16.97 0.45
N GLU A 141 -11.49 17.25 0.04
CA GLU A 141 -10.32 17.11 0.92
C GLU A 141 -10.46 18.03 2.15
N LEU A 142 -10.93 19.27 1.96
CA LEU A 142 -11.16 20.22 3.04
C LEU A 142 -12.20 19.71 4.05
N LYS A 143 -13.37 19.25 3.57
CA LYS A 143 -14.41 18.65 4.43
C LYS A 143 -13.89 17.44 5.20
N LEU A 144 -13.03 16.65 4.56
CA LEU A 144 -12.42 15.50 5.20
C LEU A 144 -11.53 15.95 6.36
N ILE A 145 -10.65 16.94 6.16
CA ILE A 145 -9.80 17.49 7.23
C ILE A 145 -10.65 18.03 8.38
N GLN A 146 -11.74 18.74 8.08
CA GLN A 146 -12.67 19.27 9.08
C GLN A 146 -13.33 18.18 9.95
N SER A 147 -13.59 17.01 9.36
CA SER A 147 -14.19 15.87 10.08
C SER A 147 -13.17 14.95 10.75
N SER A 148 -11.87 15.23 10.60
CA SER A 148 -10.75 14.40 11.07
C SER A 148 -9.86 15.13 12.08
N ILE A 149 -10.38 16.10 12.82
CA ILE A 149 -9.64 16.76 13.91
C ILE A 149 -9.25 15.70 14.96
N GLY A 150 -7.98 15.74 15.37
CA GLY A 150 -7.37 14.74 16.27
C GLY A 150 -6.72 13.56 15.55
N GLU A 151 -7.08 13.31 14.28
CA GLU A 151 -6.48 12.27 13.43
C GLU A 151 -5.24 12.80 12.69
N PHE A 152 -4.65 11.99 11.81
CA PHE A 152 -3.43 12.35 11.10
C PHE A 152 -3.67 12.68 9.63
N ILE A 153 -2.78 13.49 9.08
CA ILE A 153 -2.62 13.73 7.66
C ILE A 153 -1.20 13.39 7.22
N SER A 154 -1.07 12.77 6.06
CA SER A 154 0.17 12.68 5.30
C SER A 154 0.07 13.57 4.07
N MET A 155 1.17 14.25 3.79
CA MET A 155 1.39 14.87 2.49
C MET A 155 2.37 13.97 1.74
N ASN A 156 1.91 13.31 0.68
CA ASN A 156 2.72 12.37 -0.12
C ASN A 156 3.75 13.13 -0.98
N SER A 157 4.68 13.85 -0.34
CA SER A 157 5.74 14.65 -0.94
C SER A 157 6.85 14.90 0.09
N PHE A 158 8.06 15.20 -0.36
CA PHE A 158 9.00 15.96 0.47
C PHE A 158 8.39 17.35 0.70
N LEU A 159 8.20 17.73 1.96
CA LEU A 159 7.45 18.93 2.29
C LEU A 159 8.38 20.11 2.43
N SER A 160 8.45 20.96 1.40
CA SER A 160 9.01 22.30 1.53
C SER A 160 8.02 23.21 2.25
N THR A 161 8.50 23.88 3.29
CA THR A 161 7.71 24.75 4.17
C THR A 161 8.53 25.99 4.52
N SER A 162 7.89 27.15 4.62
CA SER A 162 8.59 28.40 4.92
C SER A 162 8.61 28.69 6.41
N LEU A 163 9.72 29.23 6.92
CA LEU A 163 9.77 29.83 8.26
C LEU A 163 9.07 31.19 8.30
N GLU A 164 8.68 31.74 7.15
CA GLU A 164 8.09 33.06 7.00
C GLU A 164 6.61 32.98 6.59
N TYR A 165 5.73 33.40 7.50
CA TYR A 165 4.28 33.45 7.27
C TYR A 165 3.89 34.20 5.98
N LYS A 166 4.58 35.31 5.68
CA LYS A 166 4.30 36.14 4.51
C LYS A 166 4.55 35.42 3.18
N THR A 167 5.56 34.55 3.14
CA THR A 167 5.92 33.78 1.94
C THR A 167 4.82 32.76 1.61
N ALA A 168 4.30 32.06 2.63
CA ALA A 168 3.17 31.16 2.44
C ALA A 168 1.89 31.89 2.00
N LEU A 169 1.65 33.10 2.52
CA LEU A 169 0.51 33.92 2.11
C LEU A 169 0.62 34.44 0.67
N SER A 170 1.81 34.88 0.22
CA SER A 170 1.98 35.37 -1.15
C SER A 170 1.68 34.28 -2.17
N PHE A 171 2.08 33.03 -1.87
CA PHE A 171 1.70 31.88 -2.67
C PHE A 171 0.17 31.70 -2.74
N LEU A 172 -0.54 31.76 -1.62
CA LEU A 172 -2.00 31.65 -1.58
C LEU A 172 -2.72 32.76 -2.35
N GLN A 173 -2.13 33.96 -2.44
CA GLN A 173 -2.68 35.06 -3.23
C GLN A 173 -2.64 34.79 -4.74
N SER A 174 -1.70 33.95 -5.20
CA SER A 174 -1.63 33.53 -6.61
C SER A 174 -2.73 32.52 -7.01
N ILE A 175 -3.35 31.87 -6.03
CA ILE A 175 -4.36 30.84 -6.24
C ILE A 175 -5.73 31.49 -6.41
N LYS A 176 -6.41 31.17 -7.52
CA LYS A 176 -7.78 31.60 -7.79
C LYS A 176 -8.76 30.51 -7.31
N PRO A 177 -9.49 30.71 -6.20
CA PRO A 177 -10.48 29.75 -5.75
C PRO A 177 -11.65 29.66 -6.75
N ASN A 178 -12.28 28.49 -6.81
CA ASN A 178 -13.43 28.21 -7.68
C ASN A 178 -14.41 27.26 -6.95
N ASN A 179 -15.38 26.69 -7.67
CA ASN A 179 -16.40 25.81 -7.08
C ASN A 179 -15.85 24.45 -6.59
N GLU A 180 -14.59 24.13 -6.87
CA GLU A 180 -13.96 22.84 -6.54
C GLU A 180 -12.74 23.00 -5.62
N ILE A 181 -12.05 24.15 -5.70
CA ILE A 181 -10.77 24.41 -5.05
C ILE A 181 -10.86 25.68 -4.19
N ASP A 182 -10.34 25.58 -2.98
CA ASP A 182 -10.16 26.69 -2.04
C ASP A 182 -8.69 26.84 -1.61
N ARG A 183 -8.42 27.77 -0.69
CA ARG A 183 -7.10 28.13 -0.17
C ARG A 183 -6.97 27.72 1.27
N ILE A 184 -5.89 27.01 1.59
CA ILE A 184 -5.57 26.60 2.96
C ILE A 184 -4.13 26.94 3.31
N LEU A 185 -3.94 27.50 4.49
CA LEU A 185 -2.66 27.71 5.14
C LEU A 185 -2.49 26.65 6.22
N PHE A 186 -1.42 25.86 6.10
CA PHE A 186 -0.96 24.99 7.18
C PHE A 186 0.03 25.73 8.05
N GLU A 187 -0.26 25.81 9.34
CA GLU A 187 0.69 26.17 10.38
C GLU A 187 1.16 24.89 11.04
N ILE A 188 2.45 24.60 10.88
CA ILE A 188 3.02 23.30 11.23
C ILE A 188 4.00 23.48 12.37
N ASP A 189 3.72 22.82 13.49
CA ASP A 189 4.62 22.74 14.62
C ASP A 189 5.51 21.51 14.55
N ILE A 190 6.81 21.73 14.68
CA ILE A 190 7.83 20.69 14.67
C ILE A 190 8.54 20.72 16.02
N ASP A 191 8.33 19.68 16.83
CA ASP A 191 9.10 19.47 18.06
C ASP A 191 10.39 18.70 17.72
N PRO A 192 11.57 19.34 17.79
CA PRO A 192 12.83 18.69 17.43
C PRO A 192 13.23 17.55 18.38
N ARG A 193 12.59 17.42 19.55
CA ARG A 193 12.83 16.31 20.49
C ARG A 193 12.26 14.99 19.98
N GLN A 194 11.26 15.05 19.11
CA GLN A 194 10.68 13.87 18.49
C GLN A 194 11.62 13.40 17.38
N LYS A 195 12.34 12.31 17.65
CA LYS A 195 13.29 11.69 16.71
C LYS A 195 12.57 10.73 15.78
N THR A 196 11.63 11.25 14.99
CA THR A 196 10.69 10.42 14.24
C THR A 196 10.90 10.66 12.75
N VAL A 197 10.55 11.85 12.27
CA VAL A 197 10.68 12.21 10.86
C VAL A 197 11.88 13.16 10.67
N PRO A 198 12.85 12.82 9.81
CA PRO A 198 13.94 13.73 9.48
C PRO A 198 13.44 15.01 8.79
N PHE A 199 13.99 16.15 9.19
CA PHE A 199 13.78 17.44 8.54
C PHE A 199 15.06 18.28 8.61
N CYS A 200 15.24 19.26 7.72
CA CYS A 200 16.35 20.20 7.85
C CYS A 200 15.99 21.58 7.31
N LYS A 201 16.68 22.60 7.83
CA LYS A 201 16.71 23.91 7.18
C LYS A 201 17.56 23.83 5.92
N ILE A 202 17.06 24.36 4.81
CA ILE A 202 17.70 24.23 3.49
C ILE A 202 18.32 25.54 2.99
N ASP A 203 18.42 26.58 3.81
CA ASP A 203 18.98 27.90 3.47
C ASP A 203 20.38 27.85 2.82
N ARG A 204 21.22 26.90 3.24
CA ARG A 204 22.58 26.71 2.70
C ARG A 204 22.69 25.59 1.66
N LEU A 205 21.58 24.91 1.39
CA LEU A 205 21.51 23.72 0.55
C LEU A 205 20.66 23.94 -0.70
N SER A 206 19.73 24.90 -0.65
CA SER A 206 18.83 25.25 -1.73
C SER A 206 19.55 25.87 -2.92
N TYR A 207 18.96 25.69 -4.10
CA TYR A 207 19.27 26.45 -5.30
C TYR A 207 19.01 27.95 -5.12
N ILE A 208 17.92 28.29 -4.44
CA ILE A 208 17.53 29.67 -4.19
C ILE A 208 18.32 30.16 -2.97
N ALA A 209 19.26 31.07 -3.21
CA ALA A 209 20.07 31.62 -2.14
C ALA A 209 19.21 32.34 -1.10
N SER A 210 19.45 32.05 0.18
CA SER A 210 18.74 32.65 1.32
C SER A 210 17.28 32.20 1.47
N GLU A 211 16.90 31.09 0.84
CA GLU A 211 15.58 30.50 1.03
C GLU A 211 15.40 30.01 2.47
N ASN A 212 14.50 30.67 3.21
CA ASN A 212 14.27 30.39 4.62
C ASN A 212 13.22 29.29 4.79
N GLU A 213 13.55 28.10 4.32
CA GLU A 213 12.66 26.94 4.30
C GLU A 213 13.17 25.77 5.14
N VAL A 214 12.21 24.95 5.58
CA VAL A 214 12.43 23.63 6.17
C VAL A 214 11.88 22.59 5.21
N LEU A 215 12.73 21.63 4.85
CA LEU A 215 12.35 20.45 4.09
C LEU A 215 12.10 19.29 5.05
N ILE A 216 10.93 18.67 4.96
CA ILE A 216 10.52 17.51 5.76
C ILE A 216 10.52 16.26 4.88
N MET A 217 10.98 15.13 5.43
CA MET A 217 11.06 13.83 4.74
C MET A 217 9.68 13.38 4.21
N LEU A 218 9.71 12.72 3.05
CA LEU A 218 8.55 12.03 2.49
C LEU A 218 7.99 11.01 3.50
N GLY A 219 6.65 10.93 3.60
CA GLY A 219 5.99 10.00 4.51
C GLY A 219 5.71 10.57 5.92
N ALA A 220 6.02 11.85 6.13
CA ALA A 220 5.71 12.55 7.37
C ALA A 220 4.19 12.54 7.67
N LEU A 221 3.87 12.20 8.91
CA LEU A 221 2.52 12.30 9.46
C LEU A 221 2.41 13.54 10.35
N PHE A 222 1.26 14.20 10.27
CA PHE A 222 0.93 15.37 11.06
C PHE A 222 -0.42 15.20 11.72
N ARG A 223 -0.52 15.44 13.02
CA ARG A 223 -1.80 15.46 13.72
C ARG A 223 -2.55 16.74 13.39
N ILE A 224 -3.85 16.64 13.09
CA ILE A 224 -4.72 17.80 12.89
C ILE A 224 -5.15 18.31 14.27
N GLU A 225 -4.63 19.46 14.69
CA GLU A 225 -4.99 20.06 15.99
C GLU A 225 -6.27 20.88 15.88
N SER A 226 -6.38 21.70 14.83
CA SER A 226 -7.58 22.48 14.56
C SER A 226 -7.61 22.98 13.13
N ILE A 227 -8.81 23.31 12.66
CA ILE A 227 -9.03 23.98 11.38
C ILE A 227 -10.14 25.01 11.51
N HIS A 228 -9.91 26.22 11.01
CA HIS A 228 -10.90 27.30 11.04
C HIS A 228 -10.78 28.20 9.80
N GLU A 229 -11.84 28.96 9.52
CA GLU A 229 -11.88 29.92 8.41
C GLU A 229 -11.42 31.31 8.90
N ASP A 230 -10.44 31.89 8.22
CA ASP A 230 -10.09 33.31 8.34
C ASP A 230 -10.91 34.10 7.30
N LYS A 231 -12.00 34.71 7.76
CA LYS A 231 -12.95 35.45 6.90
C LYS A 231 -12.34 36.72 6.30
N GLU A 232 -11.39 37.35 6.98
CA GLU A 232 -10.75 38.57 6.49
C GLU A 232 -9.83 38.24 5.31
N LYS A 233 -9.02 37.18 5.46
CA LYS A 233 -8.10 36.73 4.42
C LYS A 233 -8.75 35.80 3.38
N LYS A 234 -9.99 35.36 3.64
CA LYS A 234 -10.77 34.43 2.81
C LYS A 234 -9.99 33.13 2.54
N LEU A 235 -9.47 32.52 3.60
CA LEU A 235 -8.71 31.28 3.53
C LEU A 235 -8.98 30.42 4.77
N TRP A 236 -8.64 29.14 4.68
CA TRP A 236 -8.65 28.23 5.81
C TRP A 236 -7.29 28.18 6.49
N ILE A 237 -7.26 28.13 7.82
CA ILE A 237 -6.05 27.91 8.61
C ILE A 237 -6.19 26.58 9.31
N ALA A 238 -5.27 25.66 9.02
CA ALA A 238 -5.14 24.38 9.71
C ALA A 238 -3.87 24.39 10.54
N HIS A 239 -4.02 24.21 11.86
CA HIS A 239 -2.90 23.98 12.75
C HIS A 239 -2.65 22.49 12.84
N ILE A 240 -1.42 22.08 12.53
CA ILE A 240 -1.01 20.69 12.56
C ILE A 240 0.33 20.54 13.27
N THR A 241 0.57 19.41 13.93
CA THR A 241 1.83 19.11 14.60
C THR A 241 2.47 17.88 13.97
N LEU A 242 3.78 17.91 13.73
CA LEU A 242 4.52 16.73 13.30
C LEU A 242 4.33 15.61 14.34
N ALA A 243 3.92 14.43 13.86
CA ALA A 243 3.60 13.31 14.71
C ALA A 243 4.85 12.52 15.12
N SER A 244 4.82 11.93 16.33
CA SER A 244 5.77 10.91 16.72
C SER A 244 5.33 9.51 16.26
N GLU A 245 6.27 8.69 15.79
CA GLU A 245 6.08 7.28 15.38
C GLU A 245 5.50 6.35 16.47
N ASP A 246 5.41 6.81 17.73
CA ASP A 246 4.89 6.04 18.87
C ASP A 246 3.36 5.85 18.87
N ASP A 247 2.68 6.10 17.75
CA ASP A 247 1.28 5.66 17.61
C ASP A 247 1.26 4.14 17.41
N PHE A 248 0.97 3.43 18.50
CA PHE A 248 0.98 1.97 18.62
C PHE A 248 0.32 1.24 17.43
N TYR A 249 -0.79 1.78 16.92
CA TYR A 249 -1.57 1.17 15.84
C TYR A 249 -0.85 1.20 14.48
N LEU A 250 -0.15 2.29 14.17
CA LEU A 250 0.64 2.40 12.94
C LEU A 250 1.82 1.42 12.96
N LYS A 251 2.46 1.27 14.12
CA LYS A 251 3.62 0.39 14.28
C LYS A 251 3.30 -1.09 14.13
N GLU A 252 2.24 -1.57 14.78
CA GLU A 252 1.82 -2.98 14.70
C GLU A 252 1.34 -3.34 13.29
N THR A 253 0.53 -2.47 12.68
CA THR A 253 0.03 -2.68 11.32
C THR A 253 1.16 -2.69 10.30
N PHE A 254 2.08 -1.74 10.39
CA PHE A 254 3.23 -1.66 9.49
C PHE A 254 4.17 -2.86 9.67
N ALA A 255 4.35 -3.34 10.90
CA ALA A 255 5.11 -4.56 11.17
C ALA A 255 4.47 -5.79 10.51
N HIS A 256 3.15 -5.96 10.61
CA HIS A 256 2.45 -7.07 9.96
C HIS A 256 2.53 -7.00 8.43
N MET A 257 2.36 -5.81 7.83
CA MET A 257 2.53 -5.64 6.38
C MET A 257 3.96 -5.94 5.93
N LYS A 258 4.96 -5.53 6.71
CA LYS A 258 6.37 -5.81 6.45
C LYS A 258 6.68 -7.31 6.53
N ASP A 259 6.13 -8.01 7.51
CA ASP A 259 6.26 -9.46 7.64
C ASP A 259 5.71 -10.19 6.39
N LYS A 260 4.54 -9.75 5.89
CA LYS A 260 3.94 -10.29 4.65
C LYS A 260 4.80 -10.08 3.41
N ILE A 261 5.52 -8.96 3.31
CA ILE A 261 6.44 -8.69 2.19
C ILE A 261 7.73 -9.50 2.35
N GLY A 262 8.25 -9.62 3.58
CA GLY A 262 9.61 -10.03 3.88
C GLY A 262 10.58 -8.82 3.93
N ASP A 263 11.84 -9.05 4.28
CA ASP A 263 12.87 -7.99 4.33
C ASP A 263 13.77 -8.08 3.09
N GLU A 264 13.33 -7.56 1.95
CA GLU A 264 14.16 -7.57 0.73
C GLU A 264 14.04 -6.30 -0.11
N THR A 265 15.18 -5.70 -0.39
CA THR A 265 15.40 -4.46 -1.13
C THR A 265 15.39 -4.70 -2.65
N ASN A 266 14.43 -5.49 -3.15
CA ASN A 266 14.46 -6.03 -4.50
C ASN A 266 13.13 -5.85 -5.24
N LEU A 267 13.15 -6.25 -6.53
CA LEU A 267 11.99 -6.16 -7.41
C LEU A 267 10.84 -7.08 -7.00
N HIS A 268 11.10 -8.18 -6.27
CA HIS A 268 10.08 -9.09 -5.77
C HIS A 268 9.18 -8.41 -4.74
N SER A 269 9.79 -7.75 -3.75
CA SER A 269 9.08 -6.98 -2.73
C SER A 269 8.23 -5.86 -3.35
N LEU A 270 8.77 -5.14 -4.34
CA LEU A 270 7.99 -4.14 -5.06
C LEU A 270 6.80 -4.77 -5.80
N GLY A 271 7.00 -5.90 -6.49
CA GLY A 271 5.94 -6.63 -7.18
C GLY A 271 4.82 -7.08 -6.24
N LYS A 272 5.17 -7.56 -5.04
CA LYS A 272 4.20 -7.92 -3.99
C LYS A 272 3.39 -6.69 -3.55
N ILE A 273 4.07 -5.59 -3.20
CA ILE A 273 3.41 -4.36 -2.75
C ILE A 273 2.45 -3.84 -3.83
N LEU A 274 2.89 -3.79 -5.09
CA LEU A 274 2.06 -3.36 -6.21
C LEU A 274 0.84 -4.27 -6.42
N THR A 275 0.99 -5.58 -6.20
CA THR A 275 -0.13 -6.53 -6.26
C THR A 275 -1.14 -6.26 -5.15
N GLU A 276 -0.70 -6.00 -3.92
CA GLU A 276 -1.56 -5.64 -2.79
C GLU A 276 -2.27 -4.28 -2.98
N MET A 277 -1.62 -3.34 -3.67
CA MET A 277 -2.23 -2.07 -4.08
C MET A 277 -3.22 -2.21 -5.25
N GLY A 278 -3.29 -3.38 -5.89
CA GLY A 278 -4.13 -3.61 -7.07
C GLY A 278 -3.52 -3.14 -8.40
N GLU A 279 -2.24 -2.75 -8.39
CA GLU A 279 -1.48 -2.23 -9.54
C GLU A 279 -0.82 -3.38 -10.31
N TYR A 280 -1.65 -4.30 -10.80
CA TYR A 280 -1.21 -5.59 -11.36
C TYR A 280 -0.35 -5.45 -12.62
N LYS A 281 -0.58 -4.41 -13.45
CA LYS A 281 0.24 -4.17 -14.65
C LYS A 281 1.66 -3.76 -14.28
N GLN A 282 1.80 -2.95 -13.24
CA GLN A 282 3.08 -2.47 -12.73
C GLN A 282 3.80 -3.61 -12.01
N ALA A 283 3.08 -4.42 -11.21
CA ALA A 283 3.61 -5.65 -10.66
C ALA A 283 4.16 -6.59 -11.76
N GLN A 284 3.40 -6.77 -12.86
CA GLN A 284 3.84 -7.55 -14.02
C GLN A 284 5.16 -7.03 -14.61
N LYS A 285 5.30 -5.70 -14.77
CA LYS A 285 6.56 -5.08 -15.24
C LYS A 285 7.71 -5.34 -14.27
N CYS A 286 7.48 -5.22 -12.96
CA CYS A 286 8.50 -5.51 -11.93
C CYS A 286 9.01 -6.94 -12.03
N TYR A 287 8.11 -7.93 -12.13
CA TYR A 287 8.50 -9.33 -12.25
C TYR A 287 9.21 -9.66 -13.57
N LYS A 288 8.75 -9.10 -14.70
CA LYS A 288 9.46 -9.23 -16.00
C LYS A 288 10.89 -8.69 -15.92
N ARG A 289 11.08 -7.53 -15.27
CA ARG A 289 12.39 -6.92 -15.07
C ARG A 289 13.26 -7.77 -14.13
N MET A 290 12.68 -8.32 -13.07
CA MET A 290 13.37 -9.19 -12.13
C MET A 290 13.96 -10.42 -12.82
N ILE A 291 13.17 -11.07 -13.69
CA ILE A 291 13.60 -12.22 -14.50
C ILE A 291 14.71 -11.79 -15.48
N TYR A 292 14.51 -10.69 -16.21
CA TYR A 292 15.51 -10.20 -17.18
C TYR A 292 16.85 -9.82 -16.54
N GLU A 293 16.81 -9.23 -15.35
CA GLU A 293 18.01 -8.78 -14.64
C GLU A 293 18.68 -9.86 -13.78
N SER A 294 18.14 -11.08 -13.76
CA SER A 294 18.59 -12.24 -12.98
C SER A 294 18.93 -11.91 -11.52
N GLN A 295 18.13 -11.03 -10.89
CA GLN A 295 18.43 -10.51 -9.55
C GLN A 295 18.17 -11.51 -8.41
N LEU A 296 17.43 -12.59 -8.67
CA LEU A 296 16.99 -13.60 -7.70
C LEU A 296 16.78 -14.95 -8.40
N ASP A 297 16.31 -15.95 -7.65
CA ASP A 297 15.75 -17.19 -8.20
C ASP A 297 14.67 -16.87 -9.25
N GLU A 298 14.92 -17.27 -10.50
CA GLU A 298 14.01 -17.06 -11.63
C GLU A 298 12.63 -17.68 -11.36
N SER A 299 12.56 -18.76 -10.56
CA SER A 299 11.30 -19.37 -10.13
C SER A 299 10.39 -18.36 -9.47
N ILE A 300 10.92 -17.60 -8.50
CA ILE A 300 10.16 -16.60 -7.75
C ILE A 300 9.64 -15.50 -8.69
N GLY A 301 10.45 -15.09 -9.67
CA GLY A 301 10.06 -14.11 -10.68
C GLY A 301 8.89 -14.59 -11.54
N TYR A 302 8.96 -15.83 -12.05
CA TYR A 302 7.88 -16.43 -12.83
C TYR A 302 6.62 -16.69 -11.99
N SER A 303 6.77 -17.06 -10.72
CA SER A 303 5.67 -17.21 -9.77
C SER A 303 4.91 -15.90 -9.55
N GLY A 304 5.63 -14.82 -9.26
CA GLY A 304 5.07 -13.48 -9.11
C GLY A 304 4.42 -12.97 -10.40
N LEU A 305 5.07 -13.20 -11.54
CA LEU A 305 4.52 -12.87 -12.86
C LEU A 305 3.20 -13.61 -13.13
N GLY A 306 3.16 -14.91 -12.87
CA GLY A 306 1.96 -15.73 -13.01
C GLY A 306 0.81 -15.23 -12.13
N TRP A 307 1.11 -14.75 -10.92
CA TRP A 307 0.09 -14.15 -10.06
C TRP A 307 -0.44 -12.81 -10.57
N ALA A 308 0.44 -11.93 -11.05
CA ALA A 308 0.03 -10.68 -11.68
C ALA A 308 -0.88 -10.92 -12.89
N ASP A 309 -0.54 -11.90 -13.73
CA ASP A 309 -1.34 -12.31 -14.90
C ASP A 309 -2.72 -12.84 -14.50
N HIS A 310 -2.81 -13.64 -13.43
CA HIS A 310 -4.09 -14.12 -12.90
C HIS A 310 -5.01 -12.96 -12.50
N TRP A 311 -4.50 -11.93 -11.82
CA TRP A 311 -5.30 -10.77 -11.42
C TRP A 311 -5.72 -9.89 -12.62
N LEU A 312 -4.95 -9.92 -13.69
CA LEU A 312 -5.31 -9.32 -14.99
C LEU A 312 -6.30 -10.17 -15.80
N ASN A 313 -6.73 -11.34 -15.28
CA ASN A 313 -7.56 -12.33 -15.97
C ASN A 313 -6.88 -12.96 -17.21
N GLN A 314 -5.54 -12.92 -17.27
CA GLN A 314 -4.70 -13.54 -18.30
C GLN A 314 -4.35 -14.97 -17.87
N TYR A 315 -5.35 -15.85 -17.83
CA TYR A 315 -5.23 -17.15 -17.18
C TYR A 315 -4.29 -18.13 -17.92
N ASP A 316 -4.17 -18.02 -19.24
CA ASP A 316 -3.27 -18.88 -20.02
C ASP A 316 -1.81 -18.48 -19.83
N GLU A 317 -1.52 -17.17 -19.84
CA GLU A 317 -0.21 -16.62 -19.51
C GLU A 317 0.17 -16.92 -18.05
N SER A 318 -0.79 -16.79 -17.14
CA SER A 318 -0.62 -17.14 -15.72
C SER A 318 -0.18 -18.60 -15.55
N LEU A 319 -0.89 -19.54 -16.16
CA LEU A 319 -0.52 -20.96 -16.12
C LEU A 319 0.86 -21.20 -16.75
N SER A 320 1.14 -20.59 -17.90
CA SER A 320 2.43 -20.71 -18.58
C SER A 320 3.59 -20.28 -17.66
N ASN A 321 3.45 -19.13 -16.99
CA ASN A 321 4.48 -18.62 -16.08
C ASN A 321 4.58 -19.45 -14.79
N LEU A 322 3.47 -19.88 -14.19
CA LEU A 322 3.50 -20.75 -13.00
C LEU A 322 4.14 -22.11 -13.30
N HIS A 323 3.89 -22.68 -14.49
CA HIS A 323 4.54 -23.93 -14.91
C HIS A 323 6.04 -23.77 -15.17
N LYS A 324 6.49 -22.62 -15.68
CA LYS A 324 7.93 -22.31 -15.80
C LYS A 324 8.60 -22.21 -14.44
N SER A 325 7.94 -21.57 -13.46
CA SER A 325 8.43 -21.56 -12.08
C SER A 325 8.54 -22.99 -11.52
N LEU A 326 7.52 -23.83 -11.76
CA LEU A 326 7.55 -25.23 -11.33
C LEU A 326 8.68 -26.04 -12.00
N SER A 327 8.94 -25.83 -13.30
CA SER A 327 10.03 -26.54 -13.99
C SER A 327 11.39 -26.17 -13.43
N LEU A 328 11.61 -24.88 -13.13
CA LEU A 328 12.85 -24.41 -12.49
C LEU A 328 13.08 -25.05 -11.12
N LEU A 329 12.04 -25.15 -10.28
CA LEU A 329 12.16 -25.85 -9.00
C LEU A 329 12.50 -27.34 -9.14
N ASN A 330 11.95 -28.00 -10.16
CA ASN A 330 12.27 -29.40 -10.45
C ASN A 330 13.72 -29.57 -10.91
N GLU A 331 14.24 -28.64 -11.73
CA GLU A 331 15.64 -28.64 -12.16
C GLU A 331 16.61 -28.46 -10.99
N LEU A 332 16.21 -27.71 -9.96
CA LEU A 332 16.97 -27.54 -8.72
C LEU A 332 16.90 -28.76 -7.77
N GLY A 333 16.12 -29.79 -8.12
CA GLY A 333 15.93 -30.98 -7.28
C GLY A 333 15.09 -30.73 -6.02
N LEU A 334 14.32 -29.64 -5.99
CA LEU A 334 13.47 -29.26 -4.85
C LEU A 334 12.10 -29.95 -4.93
N ASP A 335 12.10 -31.27 -4.75
CA ASP A 335 10.89 -32.08 -4.94
C ASP A 335 9.79 -31.83 -3.91
N ILE A 336 10.18 -31.56 -2.65
CA ILE A 336 9.28 -31.27 -1.54
C ILE A 336 9.78 -29.99 -0.86
N CYS A 337 9.18 -28.86 -1.23
CA CYS A 337 9.43 -27.56 -0.59
C CYS A 337 8.14 -26.73 -0.51
N GLU A 338 8.10 -25.80 0.45
CA GLU A 338 6.91 -24.96 0.67
C GLU A 338 6.52 -24.15 -0.57
N GLU A 339 7.50 -23.66 -1.33
CA GLU A 339 7.29 -22.88 -2.55
C GLU A 339 6.54 -23.69 -3.61
N LYS A 340 6.92 -24.96 -3.80
CA LYS A 340 6.26 -25.87 -4.73
C LYS A 340 4.82 -26.16 -4.29
N GLY A 341 4.57 -26.29 -2.97
CA GLY A 341 3.22 -26.39 -2.41
C GLY A 341 2.37 -25.16 -2.74
N ARG A 342 2.91 -23.95 -2.54
CA ARG A 342 2.25 -22.69 -2.90
C ARG A 342 1.98 -22.58 -4.40
N LEU A 343 2.91 -23.01 -5.26
CA LEU A 343 2.74 -23.00 -6.71
C LEU A 343 1.60 -23.91 -7.17
N HIS A 344 1.56 -25.16 -6.71
CA HIS A 344 0.45 -26.05 -7.04
C HIS A 344 -0.89 -25.50 -6.54
N SER A 345 -0.93 -24.91 -5.34
CA SER A 345 -2.14 -24.26 -4.85
C SER A 345 -2.57 -23.12 -5.79
N SER A 346 -1.62 -22.30 -6.24
CA SER A 346 -1.80 -21.18 -7.18
C SER A 346 -2.34 -21.64 -8.53
N ILE A 347 -1.70 -22.65 -9.14
CA ILE A 347 -2.13 -23.30 -10.39
C ILE A 347 -3.56 -23.83 -10.25
N GLY A 348 -3.87 -24.49 -9.12
CA GLY A 348 -5.20 -24.99 -8.82
C GLY A 348 -6.27 -23.89 -8.82
N LEU A 349 -5.95 -22.70 -8.27
CA LEU A 349 -6.87 -21.56 -8.33
C LEU A 349 -7.06 -21.03 -9.75
N VAL A 350 -6.00 -20.97 -10.57
CA VAL A 350 -6.11 -20.53 -11.96
C VAL A 350 -6.97 -21.49 -12.78
N TYR A 351 -6.81 -22.80 -12.61
CA TYR A 351 -7.69 -23.80 -13.23
C TYR A 351 -9.14 -23.66 -12.77
N TRP A 352 -9.38 -23.42 -11.47
CA TRP A 352 -10.72 -23.14 -10.96
C TRP A 352 -11.36 -21.92 -11.64
N ARG A 353 -10.58 -20.84 -11.87
CA ARG A 353 -11.05 -19.64 -12.60
C ARG A 353 -11.39 -19.93 -14.05
N LYS A 354 -10.70 -20.89 -14.69
CA LYS A 354 -11.01 -21.42 -16.01
C LYS A 354 -12.16 -22.44 -16.01
N LYS A 355 -12.74 -22.75 -14.84
CA LYS A 355 -13.78 -23.79 -14.63
C LYS A 355 -13.32 -25.22 -14.94
N LEU A 356 -12.01 -25.45 -14.89
CA LEU A 356 -11.38 -26.77 -15.05
C LEU A 356 -11.18 -27.38 -13.66
N TYR A 357 -12.27 -27.86 -13.07
CA TYR A 357 -12.30 -28.23 -11.66
C TYR A 357 -11.53 -29.51 -11.33
N SER A 358 -11.44 -30.46 -12.27
CA SER A 358 -10.68 -31.70 -12.09
C SER A 358 -9.18 -31.41 -11.97
N GLU A 359 -8.66 -30.59 -12.87
CA GLU A 359 -7.28 -30.13 -12.90
C GLU A 359 -6.96 -29.24 -11.69
N ALA A 360 -7.95 -28.44 -11.24
CA ALA A 360 -7.84 -27.70 -9.99
C ALA A 360 -7.67 -28.64 -8.80
N LEU A 361 -8.51 -29.66 -8.65
CA LEU A 361 -8.43 -30.63 -7.55
C LEU A 361 -7.13 -31.43 -7.57
N GLU A 362 -6.63 -31.84 -8.75
CA GLU A 362 -5.34 -32.54 -8.88
C GLU A 362 -4.19 -31.70 -8.33
N ASN A 363 -4.15 -30.42 -8.71
CA ASN A 363 -3.13 -29.48 -8.21
C ASN A 363 -3.30 -29.20 -6.72
N LEU A 364 -4.52 -29.03 -6.23
CA LEU A 364 -4.78 -28.82 -4.79
C LEU A 364 -4.40 -30.04 -3.95
N ASN A 365 -4.62 -31.26 -4.45
CA ASN A 365 -4.16 -32.48 -3.79
C ASN A 365 -2.64 -32.55 -3.69
N THR A 366 -1.95 -32.21 -4.79
CA THR A 366 -0.49 -32.15 -4.82
C THR A 366 0.03 -31.08 -3.86
N ALA A 367 -0.58 -29.89 -3.86
CA ALA A 367 -0.26 -28.81 -2.92
C ALA A 367 -0.41 -29.26 -1.47
N LEU A 368 -1.56 -29.84 -1.11
CA LEU A 368 -1.84 -30.28 0.25
C LEU A 368 -0.85 -31.34 0.72
N LYS A 369 -0.51 -32.32 -0.13
CA LYS A 369 0.47 -33.37 0.20
C LYS A 369 1.85 -32.78 0.51
N ILE A 370 2.31 -31.83 -0.30
CA ILE A 370 3.60 -31.15 -0.08
C ILE A 370 3.52 -30.33 1.21
N GLN A 371 2.48 -29.50 1.35
CA GLN A 371 2.30 -28.62 2.51
C GLN A 371 2.23 -29.41 3.83
N GLN A 372 1.52 -30.53 3.88
CA GLN A 372 1.47 -31.39 5.07
C GLN A 372 2.81 -32.05 5.40
N ALA A 373 3.70 -32.22 4.43
CA ALA A 373 5.04 -32.74 4.66
C ALA A 373 6.02 -31.66 5.13
N THR A 374 5.76 -30.37 4.85
CA THR A 374 6.71 -29.27 5.12
C THR A 374 6.24 -28.29 6.20
N LEU A 375 4.95 -28.21 6.49
CA LEU A 375 4.34 -27.17 7.32
C LEU A 375 3.53 -27.77 8.48
N PRO A 376 3.41 -27.06 9.61
CA PRO A 376 2.52 -27.48 10.69
C PRO A 376 1.05 -27.46 10.24
N PRO A 377 0.17 -28.32 10.80
CA PRO A 377 -1.23 -28.46 10.36
C PRO A 377 -2.06 -27.17 10.35
N GLU A 378 -1.74 -26.23 11.25
CA GLU A 378 -2.38 -24.94 11.42
C GLU A 378 -1.82 -23.84 10.50
N HIS A 379 -0.84 -24.17 9.65
CA HIS A 379 -0.21 -23.20 8.78
C HIS A 379 -1.23 -22.56 7.80
N PRO A 380 -1.20 -21.23 7.59
CA PRO A 380 -2.13 -20.52 6.72
C PRO A 380 -2.24 -21.11 5.30
N ASP A 381 -1.14 -21.58 4.73
CA ASP A 381 -1.13 -22.21 3.39
C ASP A 381 -2.00 -23.47 3.32
N ILE A 382 -2.02 -24.32 4.37
CA ILE A 382 -2.88 -25.51 4.43
C ILE A 382 -4.35 -25.10 4.53
N LEU A 383 -4.65 -24.12 5.39
CA LEU A 383 -6.01 -23.59 5.57
C LEU A 383 -6.54 -22.94 4.30
N ALA A 384 -5.69 -22.24 3.55
CA ALA A 384 -6.01 -21.68 2.24
C ALA A 384 -6.30 -22.79 1.22
N THR A 385 -5.52 -23.88 1.22
CA THR A 385 -5.76 -25.04 0.35
C THR A 385 -7.09 -25.74 0.70
N TYR A 386 -7.43 -25.92 1.97
CA TYR A 386 -8.76 -26.44 2.37
C TYR A 386 -9.91 -25.54 1.91
N ASN A 387 -9.77 -24.23 2.03
CA ASN A 387 -10.74 -23.29 1.49
C ASN A 387 -10.88 -23.45 -0.04
N ARG A 388 -9.76 -23.61 -0.76
CA ARG A 388 -9.75 -23.86 -2.21
C ARG A 388 -10.43 -25.18 -2.61
N PHE A 389 -10.28 -26.24 -1.82
CA PHE A 389 -11.06 -27.47 -1.99
C PHE A 389 -12.56 -27.20 -1.84
N ALA A 390 -12.95 -26.51 -0.77
CA ALA A 390 -14.36 -26.24 -0.48
C ALA A 390 -15.05 -25.43 -1.59
N ILE A 391 -14.41 -24.37 -2.10
CA ILE A 391 -14.96 -23.59 -3.23
C ILE A 391 -15.02 -24.40 -4.52
N THR A 392 -14.08 -25.33 -4.73
CA THR A 392 -14.03 -26.19 -5.93
C THR A 392 -15.16 -27.21 -5.90
N TYR A 393 -15.34 -27.93 -4.80
CA TYR A 393 -16.45 -28.86 -4.62
C TYR A 393 -17.81 -28.15 -4.66
N SER A 394 -17.93 -26.97 -4.06
CA SER A 394 -19.16 -26.15 -4.15
C SER A 394 -19.49 -25.76 -5.59
N ALA A 395 -18.48 -25.43 -6.40
CA ALA A 395 -18.66 -25.12 -7.82
C ALA A 395 -19.09 -26.35 -8.64
N MET A 396 -18.66 -27.55 -8.24
CA MET A 396 -19.09 -28.84 -8.79
C MET A 396 -20.44 -29.33 -8.23
N ASN A 397 -21.04 -28.60 -7.28
CA ASN A 397 -22.27 -28.98 -6.57
C ASN A 397 -22.13 -30.20 -5.64
N GLU A 398 -20.89 -30.52 -5.23
CA GLU A 398 -20.56 -31.54 -4.23
C GLU A 398 -20.61 -30.91 -2.82
N VAL A 399 -21.82 -30.66 -2.35
CA VAL A 399 -22.05 -29.80 -1.17
C VAL A 399 -21.52 -30.40 0.13
N ASP A 400 -21.62 -31.72 0.30
CA ASP A 400 -21.15 -32.41 1.52
C ASP A 400 -19.63 -32.31 1.66
N LEU A 401 -18.89 -32.51 0.56
CA LEU A 401 -17.44 -32.35 0.54
C LEU A 401 -17.04 -30.89 0.78
N ALA A 402 -17.77 -29.93 0.21
CA ALA A 402 -17.50 -28.52 0.47
C ALA A 402 -17.68 -28.15 1.96
N LEU A 403 -18.75 -28.64 2.60
CA LEU A 403 -18.96 -28.47 4.04
C LEU A 403 -17.85 -29.12 4.86
N GLU A 404 -17.41 -30.32 4.49
CA GLU A 404 -16.33 -31.03 5.19
C GLU A 404 -15.06 -30.17 5.25
N TYR A 405 -14.60 -29.66 4.11
CA TYR A 405 -13.38 -28.86 4.04
C TYR A 405 -13.51 -27.49 4.71
N TYR A 406 -14.66 -26.82 4.61
CA TYR A 406 -14.89 -25.58 5.36
C TYR A 406 -14.87 -25.82 6.87
N ASN A 407 -15.51 -26.88 7.35
CA ASN A 407 -15.52 -27.21 8.77
C ASN A 407 -14.13 -27.63 9.28
N LYS A 408 -13.34 -28.36 8.50
CA LYS A 408 -11.94 -28.66 8.81
C LYS A 408 -11.15 -27.36 9.04
N CYS A 409 -11.25 -26.40 8.12
CA CYS A 409 -10.59 -25.10 8.24
C CYS A 409 -11.08 -24.30 9.47
N LEU A 410 -12.39 -24.23 9.69
CA LEU A 410 -12.98 -23.55 10.85
C LEU A 410 -12.52 -24.17 12.18
N ASN A 411 -12.52 -25.50 12.30
CA ASN A 411 -12.14 -26.18 13.54
C ASN A 411 -10.69 -25.92 13.92
N ILE A 412 -9.77 -25.91 12.95
CA ILE A 412 -8.37 -25.58 13.21
C ILE A 412 -8.26 -24.13 13.69
N ARG A 413 -8.89 -23.18 12.99
CA ARG A 413 -8.89 -21.76 13.37
C ARG A 413 -9.46 -21.52 14.77
N LEU A 414 -10.54 -22.20 15.14
CA LEU A 414 -11.14 -22.11 16.48
C LEU A 414 -10.21 -22.66 17.57
N ALA A 415 -9.38 -23.66 17.23
CA ALA A 415 -8.43 -24.26 18.17
C ALA A 415 -7.16 -23.45 18.34
N THR A 416 -6.72 -22.70 17.32
CA THR A 416 -5.40 -22.05 17.30
C THR A 416 -5.43 -20.53 17.37
N LEU A 417 -6.54 -19.88 17.02
CA LEU A 417 -6.64 -18.42 16.97
C LEU A 417 -7.50 -17.85 18.12
N PRO A 418 -7.27 -16.59 18.53
CA PRO A 418 -8.15 -15.90 19.47
C PRO A 418 -9.60 -15.87 18.96
N HIS A 419 -10.58 -15.96 19.86
CA HIS A 419 -12.00 -16.11 19.49
C HIS A 419 -12.59 -14.99 18.61
N ASN A 420 -11.98 -13.80 18.59
CA ASN A 420 -12.41 -12.68 17.74
C ASN A 420 -11.55 -12.50 16.48
N HIS A 421 -10.74 -13.50 16.09
CA HIS A 421 -9.84 -13.38 14.95
C HIS A 421 -10.63 -13.25 13.60
N PRO A 422 -10.24 -12.33 12.69
CA PRO A 422 -10.94 -12.11 11.41
C PRO A 422 -11.13 -13.37 10.54
N ASP A 423 -10.14 -14.25 10.55
CA ASP A 423 -10.21 -15.53 9.83
C ASP A 423 -11.36 -16.45 10.27
N ILE A 424 -11.74 -16.41 11.56
CA ILE A 424 -12.88 -17.18 12.08
C ILE A 424 -14.18 -16.62 11.51
N ALA A 425 -14.32 -15.28 11.48
CA ALA A 425 -15.47 -14.62 10.87
C ALA A 425 -15.60 -15.00 9.38
N THR A 426 -14.48 -14.98 8.64
CA THR A 426 -14.44 -15.41 7.24
C THR A 426 -14.91 -16.86 7.05
N SER A 427 -14.45 -17.79 7.90
CA SER A 427 -14.90 -19.18 7.86
C SER A 427 -16.41 -19.31 8.10
N TYR A 428 -16.95 -18.62 9.10
CA TYR A 428 -18.40 -18.61 9.34
C TYR A 428 -19.18 -18.05 8.15
N ASN A 429 -18.73 -16.94 7.56
CA ASN A 429 -19.40 -16.36 6.40
C ASN A 429 -19.40 -17.31 5.18
N ASN A 430 -18.31 -18.05 4.95
CA ASN A 430 -18.23 -19.02 3.85
C ASN A 430 -19.19 -20.21 4.04
N ILE A 431 -19.29 -20.72 5.28
CA ILE A 431 -20.24 -21.80 5.61
C ILE A 431 -21.68 -21.30 5.52
N GLY A 432 -21.97 -20.10 6.03
CA GLY A 432 -23.28 -19.47 5.92
C GLY A 432 -23.72 -19.28 4.47
N TRP A 433 -22.78 -18.87 3.60
CA TRP A 433 -23.02 -18.76 2.17
C TRP A 433 -23.37 -20.12 1.53
N LEU A 434 -22.67 -21.19 1.91
CA LEU A 434 -22.96 -22.53 1.40
C LEU A 434 -24.35 -23.02 1.82
N TYR A 435 -24.75 -22.78 3.08
CA TYR A 435 -26.11 -23.07 3.55
C TYR A 435 -27.18 -22.27 2.83
N HIS A 436 -26.92 -20.98 2.54
CA HIS A 436 -27.85 -20.11 1.85
C HIS A 436 -28.04 -20.50 0.37
N GLU A 437 -26.93 -20.59 -0.38
CA GLU A 437 -26.96 -20.72 -1.85
C GLU A 437 -27.11 -22.16 -2.33
N LYS A 438 -26.53 -23.14 -1.63
CA LYS A 438 -26.49 -24.53 -2.12
C LYS A 438 -27.46 -25.45 -1.40
N ILE A 439 -27.63 -25.29 -0.10
CA ILE A 439 -28.46 -26.19 0.73
C ILE A 439 -29.90 -25.67 0.87
N GLY A 440 -30.07 -24.34 0.94
CA GLY A 440 -31.37 -23.71 1.18
C GLY A 440 -31.85 -23.78 2.65
N ASP A 441 -30.95 -24.11 3.58
CA ASP A 441 -31.19 -24.04 5.03
C ASP A 441 -30.86 -22.63 5.52
N TYR A 442 -31.85 -21.75 5.36
CA TYR A 442 -31.73 -20.34 5.70
C TYR A 442 -31.59 -20.08 7.20
N VAL A 443 -32.06 -21.00 8.06
CA VAL A 443 -31.91 -20.87 9.52
C VAL A 443 -30.45 -21.06 9.91
N LYS A 444 -29.80 -22.12 9.40
CA LYS A 444 -28.36 -22.32 9.63
C LYS A 444 -27.53 -21.22 8.98
N ALA A 445 -27.87 -20.81 7.77
CA ALA A 445 -27.18 -19.70 7.10
C ALA A 445 -27.18 -18.43 7.96
N LEU A 446 -28.35 -18.08 8.54
CA LEU A 446 -28.51 -16.92 9.40
C LEU A 446 -27.64 -17.02 10.67
N ASP A 447 -27.63 -18.17 11.35
CA ASP A 447 -26.79 -18.41 12.52
C ASP A 447 -25.29 -18.17 12.22
N PHE A 448 -24.80 -18.73 11.12
CA PHE A 448 -23.41 -18.55 10.71
C PHE A 448 -23.08 -17.10 10.34
N PHE A 449 -23.95 -16.40 9.60
CA PHE A 449 -23.72 -14.99 9.29
C PHE A 449 -23.77 -14.11 10.54
N GLN A 450 -24.64 -14.40 11.51
CA GLN A 450 -24.69 -13.66 12.78
C GLN A 450 -23.41 -13.86 13.61
N LYS A 451 -22.86 -15.08 13.66
CA LYS A 451 -21.55 -15.35 14.29
C LYS A 451 -20.42 -14.57 13.62
N SER A 452 -20.39 -14.55 12.29
CA SER A 452 -19.43 -13.72 11.53
C SER A 452 -19.59 -12.24 11.88
N LEU A 453 -20.81 -11.71 11.85
CA LEU A 453 -21.08 -10.29 12.10
C LEU A 453 -20.71 -9.88 13.54
N ALA A 454 -20.95 -10.76 14.52
CA ALA A 454 -20.62 -10.50 15.92
C ALA A 454 -19.10 -10.36 16.14
N ILE A 455 -18.29 -11.16 15.43
CA ILE A 455 -16.84 -11.00 15.44
C ILE A 455 -16.46 -9.70 14.72
N CYS A 456 -16.92 -9.51 13.47
CA CYS A 456 -16.59 -8.33 12.68
C CYS A 456 -16.91 -7.02 13.43
N ARG A 457 -18.05 -6.90 14.12
CA ARG A 457 -18.41 -5.69 14.88
C ARG A 457 -17.53 -5.39 16.09
N LYS A 458 -16.80 -6.39 16.61
CA LYS A 458 -15.86 -6.19 17.72
C LYS A 458 -14.49 -5.70 17.29
N ILE A 459 -14.11 -5.98 16.05
CA ILE A 459 -12.74 -5.83 15.54
C ILE A 459 -12.65 -5.01 14.24
N LEU A 460 -13.78 -4.54 13.70
CA LEU A 460 -13.86 -3.76 12.48
C LEU A 460 -14.84 -2.58 12.67
N PRO A 461 -14.60 -1.43 12.04
CA PRO A 461 -15.48 -0.28 12.14
C PRO A 461 -16.78 -0.52 11.37
N PRO A 462 -17.88 0.18 11.72
CA PRO A 462 -19.19 -0.04 11.11
C PRO A 462 -19.23 0.07 9.57
N THR A 463 -18.29 0.79 8.97
CA THR A 463 -18.19 1.01 7.52
C THR A 463 -17.35 -0.05 6.80
N HIS A 464 -16.80 -1.04 7.50
CA HIS A 464 -15.93 -2.07 6.91
C HIS A 464 -16.69 -2.95 5.91
N ARG A 465 -16.03 -3.34 4.81
CA ARG A 465 -16.69 -4.08 3.71
C ARG A 465 -17.27 -5.40 4.19
N ASP A 466 -16.60 -6.06 5.12
CA ASP A 466 -17.03 -7.37 5.65
C ASP A 466 -18.29 -7.25 6.49
N ILE A 467 -18.42 -6.20 7.31
CA ILE A 467 -19.68 -5.92 8.02
C ILE A 467 -20.79 -5.69 7.00
N ILE A 468 -20.56 -4.79 6.03
CA ILE A 468 -21.56 -4.46 5.00
C ILE A 468 -21.97 -5.72 4.22
N ARG A 469 -21.00 -6.55 3.81
CA ARG A 469 -21.23 -7.80 3.07
C ARG A 469 -22.01 -8.81 3.89
N THR A 470 -21.64 -9.03 5.15
CA THR A 470 -22.35 -9.97 6.02
C THR A 470 -23.77 -9.47 6.33
N GLU A 471 -23.98 -8.16 6.55
CA GLU A 471 -25.32 -7.58 6.71
C GLU A 471 -26.18 -7.69 5.45
N GLN A 472 -25.58 -7.56 4.25
CA GLN A 472 -26.27 -7.85 3.00
C GLN A 472 -26.67 -9.32 2.88
N ASN A 473 -25.79 -10.25 3.26
CA ASN A 473 -26.09 -11.68 3.27
C ASN A 473 -27.25 -12.00 4.23
N ILE A 474 -27.23 -11.44 5.44
CA ILE A 474 -28.32 -11.58 6.43
C ILE A 474 -29.64 -11.06 5.87
N ARG A 475 -29.64 -9.89 5.21
CA ARG A 475 -30.84 -9.33 4.57
C ARG A 475 -31.43 -10.29 3.54
N LYS A 476 -30.61 -10.83 2.64
CA LYS A 476 -31.04 -11.81 1.63
C LYS A 476 -31.65 -13.07 2.26
N VAL A 477 -31.02 -13.59 3.32
CA VAL A 477 -31.51 -14.78 4.03
C VAL A 477 -32.87 -14.50 4.70
N ASN A 478 -33.03 -13.33 5.33
CA ASN A 478 -34.29 -12.92 5.96
C ASN A 478 -35.43 -12.76 4.94
N GLU A 479 -35.16 -12.18 3.77
CA GLU A 479 -36.15 -12.10 2.67
C GLU A 479 -36.62 -13.49 2.24
N LYS A 480 -35.71 -14.47 2.14
CA LYS A 480 -36.06 -15.86 1.80
C LYS A 480 -36.87 -16.55 2.90
N LEU A 481 -36.55 -16.30 4.17
CA LEU A 481 -37.32 -16.83 5.30
C LEU A 481 -38.74 -16.26 5.35
N GLN A 482 -38.90 -14.96 5.12
CA GLN A 482 -40.21 -14.30 5.06
C GLN A 482 -41.07 -14.87 3.93
N ASN A 483 -40.50 -15.03 2.73
CA ASN A 483 -41.23 -15.58 1.60
C ASN A 483 -41.68 -17.04 1.83
N LYS A 484 -40.86 -17.86 2.52
CA LYS A 484 -41.23 -19.24 2.90
C LYS A 484 -42.33 -19.29 3.98
N SER A 485 -42.47 -18.26 4.81
CA SER A 485 -43.51 -18.19 5.85
C SER A 485 -44.87 -17.73 5.32
N GLN A 486 -44.93 -17.20 4.09
CA GLN A 486 -46.15 -16.71 3.43
C GLN A 486 -46.74 -17.70 2.41
N THR A 487 -46.01 -18.78 2.09
CA THR A 487 -46.44 -19.93 1.27
C THR A 487 -46.74 -21.12 2.15
#